data_AF-A0A942JFR1-F1
#
_entry.id   AF-A0A942JFR1-F1
#
_cell.length_a   1.000
_cell.length_b   1.000
_cell.length_c   1.000
_cell.angle_alpha   90.00
_cell.angle_beta   90.00
_cell.angle_gamma   90.00
#
_symmetry.space_group_name_H-M   'P 1'
#
loop_
_entity.id
_entity.type
_entity.pdbx_description
1 polymer ?
#
loop_
_entity_poly.entity_id
_entity_poly.type
_entity_poly.pdbx_seq_one_letter_code
_entity_poly.pdbx_strand_id
1 'polypeptide(L)'
;EAVVGMPLLAFFIDIKSATPIMALTASTLALLLLFTSWRKISIKDTWQFILSTALGLPIGLYYLKNTSEEIIKLTLGILLILFGIYYLFVKNLPYLKNENYSLLFGFFAGILGGAYNTNGPPTVIYGVLRRWPAQNFRATLQGIFFPTGLIITLSHGASGLWTEFVFRAYIYALPVILIAFYLGNKIHNKLNEDEFKKIIYFFILIIGSILILNSVF
;
A
#
# COMPACT_ATOMS: atom_id res chain seq x y z
N GLU A 1 1.85 -3.01 6.84
CA GLU A 1 1.34 -2.29 5.64
C GLU A 1 2.25 -2.51 4.45
N ALA A 2 1.72 -2.48 3.23
CA ALA A 2 2.47 -2.78 2.01
C ALA A 2 3.66 -1.85 1.76
N VAL A 3 3.60 -0.60 2.23
CA VAL A 3 4.71 0.37 2.18
C VAL A 3 6.00 -0.17 2.83
N VAL A 4 5.86 -0.96 3.90
CA VAL A 4 6.99 -1.58 4.61
C VAL A 4 7.24 -3.01 4.10
N GLY A 5 6.17 -3.77 3.87
CA GLY A 5 6.29 -5.17 3.45
C GLY A 5 6.87 -5.33 2.05
N MET A 6 6.47 -4.47 1.11
CA MET A 6 6.92 -4.53 -0.28
C MET A 6 8.44 -4.40 -0.42
N PRO A 7 9.10 -3.37 0.13
CA PRO A 7 10.54 -3.24 -0.05
C PRO A 7 11.35 -4.27 0.73
N LEU A 8 10.84 -4.77 1.88
CA LEU A 8 11.43 -5.92 2.56
C LEU A 8 11.35 -7.17 1.67
N LEU A 9 10.21 -7.43 1.05
CA LEU A 9 10.04 -8.61 0.20
C LEU A 9 10.88 -8.50 -1.09
N ALA A 10 10.92 -7.31 -1.70
CA ALA A 10 11.74 -7.02 -2.89
C ALA A 10 13.25 -7.10 -2.65
N PHE A 11 13.69 -7.09 -1.39
CA PHE A 11 15.08 -7.35 -1.02
C PHE A 11 15.43 -8.84 -1.15
N PHE A 12 14.48 -9.74 -0.88
CA PHE A 12 14.72 -11.19 -0.88
C PHE A 12 14.31 -11.89 -2.17
N ILE A 13 13.33 -11.35 -2.89
CA ILE A 13 12.78 -11.95 -4.11
C ILE A 13 12.52 -10.89 -5.19
N ASP A 14 12.32 -11.36 -6.42
CA ASP A 14 12.13 -10.50 -7.58
C ASP A 14 10.89 -9.62 -7.42
N ILE A 15 10.98 -8.35 -7.80
CA ILE A 15 9.89 -7.39 -7.60
C ILE A 15 8.59 -7.79 -8.33
N LYS A 16 8.72 -8.48 -9.47
CA LYS A 16 7.62 -9.02 -10.27
C LYS A 16 6.88 -10.17 -9.56
N SER A 17 7.57 -10.89 -8.67
CA SER A 17 7.00 -11.93 -7.80
C SER A 17 6.51 -11.34 -6.48
N ALA A 18 7.26 -10.41 -5.89
CA ALA A 18 6.93 -9.74 -4.63
C ALA A 18 5.61 -8.98 -4.70
N THR A 19 5.38 -8.25 -5.79
CA THR A 19 4.20 -7.38 -5.94
C THR A 19 2.87 -8.16 -5.86
N PRO A 20 2.64 -9.24 -6.64
CA PRO A 20 1.40 -10.02 -6.53
C PRO A 20 1.27 -10.78 -5.20
N ILE A 21 2.37 -11.23 -4.59
CA ILE A 21 2.34 -11.82 -3.23
C ILE A 21 1.84 -10.76 -2.23
N MET A 22 2.37 -9.54 -2.31
CA MET A 22 1.91 -8.44 -1.48
C MET A 22 0.45 -8.09 -1.74
N ALA A 23 -0.01 -8.11 -2.99
CA ALA A 23 -1.39 -7.83 -3.35
C ALA A 23 -2.36 -8.87 -2.75
N LEU A 24 -2.06 -10.16 -2.89
CA LEU A 24 -2.84 -11.25 -2.29
C LEU A 24 -2.89 -11.13 -0.76
N THR A 25 -1.74 -10.95 -0.12
CA THR A 25 -1.64 -10.88 1.34
C THR A 25 -2.31 -9.63 1.92
N ALA A 26 -2.13 -8.47 1.27
CA ALA A 26 -2.78 -7.23 1.66
C ALA A 26 -4.30 -7.29 1.45
N SER A 27 -4.78 -7.91 0.37
CA SER A 27 -6.21 -8.09 0.12
C SER A 27 -6.85 -8.98 1.19
N THR A 28 -6.17 -10.05 1.62
CA THR A 28 -6.63 -10.89 2.73
C THR A 28 -6.71 -10.12 4.04
N LEU A 29 -5.70 -9.31 4.37
CA LEU A 29 -5.74 -8.45 5.55
C LEU A 29 -6.85 -7.39 5.48
N ALA A 30 -7.03 -6.75 4.32
CA ALA A 30 -8.08 -5.77 4.10
C ALA A 30 -9.46 -6.43 4.29
N LEU A 31 -9.67 -7.64 3.78
CA LEU A 31 -10.89 -8.41 3.97
C LEU A 31 -11.16 -8.71 5.45
N LEU A 32 -10.16 -9.21 6.19
CA LEU A 32 -10.29 -9.48 7.63
C LEU A 32 -10.63 -8.21 8.42
N LEU A 33 -9.98 -7.09 8.11
CA LEU A 33 -10.23 -5.80 8.75
C LEU A 33 -11.62 -5.25 8.38
N LEU A 34 -12.05 -5.43 7.12
CA LEU A 34 -13.37 -5.05 6.67
C LEU A 34 -14.46 -5.76 7.47
N PHE A 35 -14.34 -7.08 7.67
CA PHE A 35 -15.30 -7.86 8.46
C PHE A 35 -15.44 -7.36 9.91
N THR A 36 -14.38 -6.81 10.50
CA THR A 36 -14.45 -6.24 11.86
C THR A 36 -15.03 -4.82 11.91
N SER A 37 -15.03 -4.08 10.79
CA SER A 37 -15.25 -2.62 10.76
C SER A 37 -16.33 -2.14 9.77
N TRP A 38 -17.01 -3.07 9.07
CA TRP A 38 -17.86 -2.77 7.90
C TRP A 38 -19.03 -1.81 8.15
N ARG A 39 -19.54 -1.75 9.39
CA ARG A 39 -20.74 -0.96 9.73
C ARG A 39 -20.56 0.55 9.71
N LYS A 40 -19.34 1.06 9.48
CA LYS A 40 -19.00 2.50 9.52
C LYS A 40 -18.48 3.07 8.20
N ILE A 41 -18.62 2.32 7.10
CA ILE A 41 -18.03 2.70 5.82
C ILE A 41 -18.99 3.62 5.05
N SER A 42 -18.54 4.83 4.71
CA SER A 42 -19.25 5.71 3.77
C SER A 42 -18.79 5.44 2.32
N ILE A 43 -19.39 4.44 1.66
CA ILE A 43 -19.06 4.04 0.28
C ILE A 43 -19.29 5.19 -0.73
N LYS A 44 -20.27 6.06 -0.45
CA LYS A 44 -20.63 7.19 -1.31
C LYS A 44 -19.51 8.22 -1.48
N ASP A 45 -18.56 8.28 -0.54
CA ASP A 45 -17.48 9.27 -0.56
C ASP A 45 -16.19 8.69 -1.16
N THR A 46 -16.12 7.38 -1.40
CA THR A 46 -14.89 6.68 -1.80
C THR A 46 -14.89 6.20 -3.25
N TRP A 47 -16.05 6.16 -3.92
CA TRP A 47 -16.15 5.60 -5.28
C TRP A 47 -15.29 6.33 -6.32
N GLN A 48 -15.22 7.67 -6.27
CA GLN A 48 -14.37 8.45 -7.20
C GLN A 48 -12.88 8.11 -7.03
N PHE A 49 -12.45 7.88 -5.79
CA PHE A 49 -11.10 7.44 -5.48
C PHE A 49 -10.83 6.03 -6.03
N ILE A 50 -11.77 5.10 -5.84
CA ILE A 50 -11.66 3.73 -6.33
C ILE A 50 -11.61 3.70 -7.87
N LEU A 51 -12.47 4.46 -8.54
CA LEU A 51 -12.48 4.54 -10.00
C LEU A 51 -11.18 5.11 -10.55
N SER A 52 -10.71 6.22 -10.00
CA SER A 52 -9.43 6.79 -10.45
C SER A 52 -8.24 5.88 -10.14
N THR A 53 -8.29 5.11 -9.04
CA THR A 53 -7.32 4.04 -8.77
C THR A 53 -7.34 2.98 -9.86
N ALA A 54 -8.52 2.55 -10.28
CA ALA A 54 -8.65 1.60 -11.39
C ALA A 54 -8.10 2.18 -12.71
N LEU A 55 -8.20 3.49 -12.94
CA LEU A 55 -7.64 4.15 -14.13
C LEU A 55 -6.11 4.29 -14.09
N GLY A 56 -5.51 4.51 -12.92
CA GLY A 56 -4.05 4.59 -12.79
C GLY A 56 -3.35 3.23 -12.80
N LEU A 57 -4.06 2.18 -12.40
CA LEU A 57 -3.53 0.83 -12.28
C LEU A 57 -2.89 0.28 -13.57
N PRO A 58 -3.50 0.39 -14.76
CA PRO A 58 -2.90 -0.11 -16.00
C PRO A 58 -1.49 0.45 -16.26
N ILE A 59 -1.26 1.71 -15.89
CA ILE A 59 0.04 2.37 -16.05
C ILE A 59 1.08 1.74 -15.12
N GLY A 60 0.72 1.57 -13.84
CA GLY A 60 1.60 0.92 -12.86
C GLY A 60 1.91 -0.54 -13.21
N LEU A 61 0.90 -1.26 -13.70
CA LEU A 61 1.03 -2.65 -14.12
C LEU A 61 1.90 -2.79 -15.38
N TYR A 62 1.70 -1.90 -16.36
CA TYR A 62 2.54 -1.82 -17.55
C TYR A 62 4.00 -1.54 -17.16
N TYR A 63 4.22 -0.58 -16.25
CA TYR A 63 5.54 -0.26 -15.72
C TYR A 63 6.20 -1.49 -15.06
N LEU A 64 5.49 -2.19 -14.16
CA LEU A 64 5.99 -3.39 -13.50
C LEU A 64 6.40 -4.48 -14.50
N LYS A 65 5.63 -4.68 -15.57
CA LYS A 65 5.86 -5.79 -16.51
C LYS A 65 7.00 -5.49 -17.49
N ASN A 66 7.04 -4.27 -18.02
CA ASN A 66 7.89 -3.90 -19.16
C ASN A 66 9.19 -3.18 -18.77
N THR A 67 9.39 -2.91 -17.49
CA THR A 67 10.62 -2.27 -16.99
C THR A 67 11.58 -3.31 -16.40
N SER A 68 12.88 -2.99 -16.43
CA SER A 68 13.90 -3.80 -15.75
C SER A 68 13.72 -3.75 -14.24
N GLU A 69 14.11 -4.81 -13.55
CA GLU A 69 13.96 -4.91 -12.11
C GLU A 69 14.75 -3.83 -11.36
N GLU A 70 15.96 -3.52 -11.84
CA GLU A 70 16.82 -2.46 -11.30
C GLU A 70 16.09 -1.11 -11.26
N ILE A 71 15.50 -0.69 -12.38
CA ILE A 71 14.79 0.59 -12.47
C ILE A 71 13.56 0.57 -11.55
N ILE A 72 12.83 -0.55 -11.48
CA ILE A 72 11.65 -0.68 -10.60
C ILE A 72 12.05 -0.56 -9.12
N LYS A 73 13.16 -1.18 -8.70
CA LYS A 73 13.72 -1.08 -7.34
C LYS A 73 14.24 0.33 -7.04
N LEU A 74 14.94 0.95 -8.00
CA LEU A 74 15.46 2.31 -7.88
C LEU A 74 14.31 3.31 -7.63
N THR A 75 13.27 3.29 -8.47
CA THR A 75 12.14 4.20 -8.31
C THR A 75 11.33 3.90 -7.05
N LEU A 76 11.24 2.64 -6.63
CA LEU A 76 10.66 2.29 -5.32
C LEU A 76 11.46 2.91 -4.17
N GLY A 77 12.79 2.75 -4.20
CA GLY A 77 13.68 3.33 -3.19
C GLY A 77 13.54 4.86 -3.08
N ILE A 78 13.52 5.56 -4.23
CA ILE A 78 13.28 7.00 -4.28
C ILE A 78 11.92 7.36 -3.66
N LEU A 79 10.85 6.64 -4.03
CA LEU A 79 9.51 6.86 -3.48
C LEU A 79 9.47 6.67 -1.96
N LEU A 80 10.15 5.65 -1.44
CA LEU A 80 10.22 5.41 0.01
C LEU A 80 10.97 6.52 0.74
N ILE A 81 12.07 7.03 0.16
CA ILE A 81 12.79 8.18 0.73
C ILE A 81 11.89 9.41 0.75
N LEU A 82 11.21 9.72 -0.36
CA LEU A 82 10.29 10.84 -0.44
C LEU A 82 9.15 10.72 0.59
N PHE A 83 8.55 9.54 0.72
CA PHE A 83 7.51 9.31 1.72
C PHE A 83 8.05 9.40 3.15
N GLY A 84 9.20 8.81 3.45
CA GLY A 84 9.82 8.87 4.77
C GLY A 84 10.14 10.31 5.19
N ILE A 85 10.73 11.10 4.29
CA ILE A 85 10.98 12.53 4.51
C ILE A 85 9.67 13.28 4.72
N TYR A 86 8.68 13.08 3.83
CA TYR A 86 7.39 13.74 3.93
C TYR A 86 6.73 13.47 5.30
N TYR A 87 6.66 12.22 5.73
CA TYR A 87 6.03 11.85 6.99
C TYR A 87 6.78 12.33 8.24
N LEU A 88 8.10 12.47 8.19
CA LEU A 88 8.90 12.94 9.33
C LEU A 88 8.90 14.46 9.47
N PHE A 89 8.90 15.20 8.35
CA PHE A 89 9.18 16.64 8.36
C PHE A 89 7.96 17.50 8.05
N VAL A 90 6.94 17.00 7.36
CA VAL A 90 5.75 17.79 7.01
C VAL A 90 4.72 17.74 8.13
N LYS A 91 4.62 18.83 8.90
CA LYS A 91 3.68 18.95 10.04
C LYS A 91 2.38 19.70 9.69
N ASN A 92 2.46 20.67 8.78
CA ASN A 92 1.33 21.54 8.44
C ASN A 92 0.80 21.19 7.06
N LEU A 93 -0.32 20.48 7.02
CA LEU A 93 -0.96 20.03 5.79
C LEU A 93 -2.13 20.95 5.41
N PRO A 94 -2.26 21.33 4.13
CA PRO A 94 -3.39 22.13 3.68
C PRO A 94 -4.69 21.34 3.77
N TYR A 95 -5.82 22.03 3.93
CA TYR A 95 -7.14 21.40 3.89
C TYR A 95 -7.67 21.40 2.45
N LEU A 96 -7.89 20.21 1.88
CA LEU A 96 -8.48 20.06 0.56
C LEU A 96 -10.01 20.07 0.64
N LYS A 97 -10.61 21.22 0.35
CA LYS A 97 -12.09 21.37 0.29
C LYS A 97 -12.71 20.64 -0.89
N ASN A 98 -12.04 20.63 -2.05
CA ASN A 98 -12.58 20.05 -3.28
C ASN A 98 -12.43 18.52 -3.28
N GLU A 99 -13.53 17.82 -3.57
CA GLU A 99 -13.58 16.35 -3.64
C GLU A 99 -12.89 15.81 -4.88
N ASN A 100 -12.79 16.59 -5.95
CA ASN A 100 -12.18 16.17 -7.21
C ASN A 100 -10.70 15.80 -7.07
N TYR A 101 -10.02 16.25 -6.00
CA TYR A 101 -8.67 15.78 -5.71
C TYR A 101 -8.62 14.28 -5.43
N SER A 102 -9.73 13.63 -5.06
CA SER A 102 -9.81 12.16 -4.99
C SER A 102 -9.40 11.49 -6.29
N LEU A 103 -9.67 12.14 -7.44
CA LEU A 103 -9.28 11.62 -8.76
C LEU A 103 -7.77 11.62 -8.93
N LEU A 104 -7.11 12.70 -8.50
CA LEU A 104 -5.65 12.81 -8.58
C LEU A 104 -4.97 11.81 -7.65
N PHE A 105 -5.35 11.81 -6.37
CA PHE A 105 -4.77 10.92 -5.38
C PHE A 105 -5.09 9.45 -5.68
N GLY A 106 -6.31 9.15 -6.11
CA GLY A 106 -6.70 7.81 -6.53
C GLY A 106 -5.92 7.36 -7.77
N PHE A 107 -5.74 8.22 -8.78
CA PHE A 107 -4.93 7.89 -9.95
C PHE A 107 -3.48 7.51 -9.59
N PHE A 108 -2.81 8.31 -8.74
CA PHE A 108 -1.47 7.96 -8.25
C PHE A 108 -1.48 6.72 -7.34
N ALA A 109 -2.53 6.54 -6.53
CA ALA A 109 -2.71 5.30 -5.77
C ALA A 109 -2.81 4.09 -6.71
N GLY A 110 -3.46 4.24 -7.86
CA GLY A 110 -3.55 3.23 -8.92
C GLY A 110 -2.19 2.87 -9.49
N ILE A 111 -1.41 3.87 -9.90
CA ILE A 111 -0.06 3.66 -10.45
C ILE A 111 0.82 2.92 -9.43
N LEU A 112 0.87 3.40 -8.18
CA LEU A 112 1.69 2.79 -7.14
C LEU A 112 1.15 1.43 -6.68
N GLY A 113 -0.18 1.24 -6.74
CA GLY A 113 -0.84 -0.03 -6.47
C GLY A 113 -0.51 -1.09 -7.52
N GLY A 114 -0.61 -0.74 -8.80
CA GLY A 114 -0.27 -1.64 -9.91
C GLY A 114 1.22 -2.02 -9.92
N ALA A 115 2.09 -1.04 -9.66
CA ALA A 115 3.54 -1.23 -9.71
C ALA A 115 4.12 -1.94 -8.47
N TYR A 116 3.63 -1.60 -7.28
CA TYR A 116 4.27 -1.95 -6.00
C TYR A 116 3.30 -2.45 -4.94
N ASN A 117 2.01 -2.57 -5.26
CA ASN A 117 0.95 -2.77 -4.27
C ASN A 117 1.00 -1.73 -3.13
N THR A 118 1.41 -0.49 -3.45
CA THR A 118 1.64 0.59 -2.49
C THR A 118 0.69 1.77 -2.75
N ASN A 119 -0.60 1.48 -2.85
CA ASN A 119 -1.67 2.48 -2.96
C ASN A 119 -1.99 3.19 -1.62
N GLY A 120 -1.40 2.73 -0.51
CA GLY A 120 -1.58 3.25 0.85
C GLY A 120 -1.23 4.74 1.02
N PRO A 121 0.00 5.19 0.70
CA PRO A 121 0.43 6.55 1.00
C PRO A 121 -0.45 7.63 0.35
N PRO A 122 -0.78 7.57 -0.96
CA PRO A 122 -1.69 8.55 -1.55
C PRO A 122 -3.08 8.54 -0.88
N THR A 123 -3.58 7.36 -0.50
CA THR A 123 -4.89 7.22 0.15
C THR A 123 -4.90 7.85 1.55
N VAL A 124 -3.88 7.55 2.36
CA VAL A 124 -3.73 8.10 3.72
C VAL A 124 -3.51 9.61 3.66
N ILE A 125 -2.63 10.08 2.78
CA ILE A 125 -2.38 11.52 2.58
C ILE A 125 -3.68 12.22 2.20
N TYR A 126 -4.44 11.67 1.24
CA TYR A 126 -5.72 12.25 0.85
C TYR A 126 -6.70 12.33 2.03
N GLY A 127 -6.86 11.26 2.80
CA GLY A 127 -7.74 11.25 3.97
C GLY A 127 -7.36 12.28 5.03
N VAL A 128 -6.05 12.47 5.27
CA VAL A 128 -5.53 13.48 6.20
C VAL A 128 -5.80 14.90 5.68
N LEU A 129 -5.53 15.15 4.39
CA LEU A 129 -5.80 16.43 3.73
C LEU A 129 -7.30 16.76 3.69
N ARG A 130 -8.16 15.74 3.66
CA ARG A 130 -9.63 15.86 3.77
C ARG A 130 -10.14 15.98 5.21
N ARG A 131 -9.26 15.85 6.22
CA ARG A 131 -9.61 15.87 7.65
C ARG A 131 -10.72 14.89 8.00
N TRP A 132 -10.66 13.68 7.44
CA TRP A 132 -11.62 12.63 7.80
C TRP A 132 -11.59 12.36 9.32
N PRO A 133 -12.76 12.27 9.99
CA PRO A 133 -12.81 12.05 11.43
C PRO A 133 -12.10 10.76 11.82
N ALA A 134 -11.29 10.78 12.87
CA ALA A 134 -10.54 9.61 13.35
C ALA A 134 -11.42 8.38 13.58
N GLN A 135 -12.66 8.59 14.03
CA GLN A 135 -13.65 7.55 14.29
C GLN A 135 -14.03 6.75 13.03
N ASN A 136 -14.00 7.39 11.86
CA ASN A 136 -14.37 6.80 10.58
C ASN A 136 -13.16 6.57 9.67
N PHE A 137 -12.01 7.22 9.95
CA PHE A 137 -10.80 7.17 9.13
C PHE A 137 -10.38 5.74 8.77
N ARG A 138 -10.27 4.87 9.77
CA ARG A 138 -9.89 3.46 9.55
C ARG A 138 -10.93 2.71 8.72
N ALA A 139 -12.22 2.92 8.97
CA ALA A 139 -13.30 2.27 8.22
C ALA A 139 -13.33 2.74 6.76
N THR A 140 -13.21 4.04 6.51
CA THR A 140 -13.13 4.63 5.17
C THR A 140 -11.91 4.12 4.41
N LEU A 141 -10.74 4.02 5.06
CA LEU A 141 -9.55 3.42 4.46
C LEU A 141 -9.79 1.98 4.04
N GLN A 142 -10.43 1.14 4.88
CA GLN A 142 -10.74 -0.24 4.48
C GLN A 142 -11.77 -0.30 3.35
N GLY A 143 -12.74 0.63 3.35
CA GLY A 143 -13.67 0.82 2.24
C GLY A 143 -13.01 1.19 0.92
N ILE A 144 -11.77 1.71 0.94
CA ILE A 144 -10.96 1.97 -0.27
C ILE A 144 -10.01 0.80 -0.53
N PHE A 145 -9.25 0.36 0.47
CA PHE A 145 -8.20 -0.65 0.35
C PHE A 145 -8.72 -2.02 -0.07
N PHE A 146 -9.90 -2.42 0.40
CA PHE A 146 -10.47 -3.69 -0.02
C PHE A 146 -10.82 -3.71 -1.53
N PRO A 147 -11.69 -2.82 -2.06
CA PRO A 147 -12.02 -2.84 -3.49
C PRO A 147 -10.80 -2.55 -4.36
N THR A 148 -9.95 -1.57 -4.00
CA THR A 148 -8.73 -1.29 -4.78
C THR A 148 -7.74 -2.46 -4.74
N GLY A 149 -7.55 -3.09 -3.58
CA GLY A 149 -6.71 -4.27 -3.42
C GLY A 149 -7.20 -5.45 -4.25
N LEU A 150 -8.52 -5.68 -4.30
CA LEU A 150 -9.11 -6.67 -5.19
C LEU A 150 -8.84 -6.36 -6.66
N ILE A 151 -9.05 -5.11 -7.09
CA ILE A 151 -8.81 -4.71 -8.50
C ILE A 151 -7.32 -4.92 -8.85
N ILE A 152 -6.39 -4.50 -7.98
CA ILE A 152 -4.94 -4.70 -8.14
C ILE A 152 -4.62 -6.19 -8.27
N THR A 153 -5.06 -6.98 -7.30
CA THR A 153 -4.81 -8.43 -7.19
C THR A 153 -5.33 -9.18 -8.42
N LEU A 154 -6.57 -8.92 -8.82
CA LEU A 154 -7.17 -9.52 -10.01
C LEU A 154 -6.46 -9.09 -11.30
N SER A 155 -6.02 -7.83 -11.38
CA SER A 155 -5.28 -7.34 -12.55
C SER A 155 -3.90 -7.99 -12.68
N HIS A 156 -3.21 -8.25 -11.55
CA HIS A 156 -1.98 -9.04 -11.55
C HIS A 156 -2.24 -10.47 -12.04
N GLY A 157 -3.32 -11.11 -11.57
CA GLY A 157 -3.74 -12.43 -12.04
C GLY A 157 -4.04 -12.45 -13.55
N ALA A 158 -4.86 -11.52 -14.02
CA ALA A 158 -5.20 -11.36 -15.44
C ALA A 158 -3.97 -11.05 -16.32
N SER A 159 -2.93 -10.44 -15.75
CA SER A 159 -1.68 -10.13 -16.44
C SER A 159 -0.67 -11.29 -16.45
N GLY A 160 -1.02 -12.43 -15.85
CA GLY A 160 -0.18 -13.63 -15.78
C GLY A 160 0.89 -13.58 -14.69
N LEU A 161 0.78 -12.70 -13.69
CA LEU A 161 1.75 -12.59 -12.60
C LEU A 161 1.50 -13.60 -11.46
N TRP A 162 0.38 -14.31 -11.47
CA TRP A 162 0.12 -15.43 -10.56
C TRP A 162 0.82 -16.69 -11.04
N THR A 163 2.15 -16.71 -10.87
CA THR A 163 2.95 -17.90 -11.13
C THR A 163 2.75 -18.94 -10.03
N GLU A 164 3.18 -20.17 -10.30
CA GLU A 164 3.15 -21.26 -9.31
C GLU A 164 3.97 -20.90 -8.05
N PHE A 165 5.09 -20.19 -8.23
CA PHE A 165 5.90 -19.67 -7.12
C PHE A 165 5.11 -18.67 -6.26
N VAL A 166 4.47 -17.67 -6.89
CA VAL A 166 3.66 -16.65 -6.19
C VAL A 166 2.54 -17.30 -5.39
N PHE A 167 1.83 -18.26 -5.98
CA PHE A 167 0.71 -18.92 -5.31
C PHE A 167 1.18 -19.77 -4.12
N ARG A 168 2.26 -20.54 -4.27
CA ARG A 168 2.86 -21.30 -3.16
C ARG A 168 3.36 -20.39 -2.04
N ALA A 169 4.09 -19.33 -2.38
CA ALA A 169 4.58 -18.37 -1.41
C ALA A 169 3.43 -17.71 -0.63
N TYR A 170 2.34 -17.36 -1.32
CA TYR A 170 1.13 -16.84 -0.68
C TYR A 170 0.50 -17.85 0.29
N ILE A 171 0.32 -19.11 -0.11
CA ILE A 171 -0.26 -20.15 0.76
C ILE A 171 0.59 -20.34 2.02
N TYR A 172 1.91 -20.40 1.90
CA TYR A 172 2.79 -20.53 3.07
C TYR A 172 2.80 -19.28 3.95
N ALA A 173 2.57 -18.09 3.38
CA ALA A 173 2.49 -16.85 4.13
C ALA A 173 1.17 -16.71 4.92
N LEU A 174 0.07 -17.32 4.46
CA LEU A 174 -1.24 -17.23 5.11
C LEU A 174 -1.24 -17.51 6.63
N PRO A 175 -0.72 -18.65 7.13
CA PRO A 175 -0.72 -18.91 8.57
C PRO A 175 0.07 -17.84 9.34
N VAL A 176 1.20 -17.39 8.80
CA VAL A 176 2.02 -16.34 9.41
C VAL A 176 1.26 -15.03 9.48
N ILE A 177 0.54 -14.67 8.42
CA ILE A 177 -0.25 -13.44 8.36
C ILE A 177 -1.41 -13.47 9.35
N LEU A 178 -2.11 -14.60 9.50
CA LEU A 178 -3.19 -14.75 10.46
C LEU A 178 -2.69 -14.63 11.90
N ILE A 179 -1.56 -15.27 12.21
CA ILE A 179 -0.91 -15.16 13.53
C ILE A 179 -0.47 -13.71 13.78
N ALA A 180 0.20 -13.07 12.82
CA ALA A 180 0.65 -11.70 12.92
C ALA A 180 -0.52 -10.72 13.08
N PHE A 181 -1.62 -10.94 12.38
CA PHE A 181 -2.86 -10.15 12.51
C PHE A 181 -3.43 -10.25 13.92
N TYR A 182 -3.56 -11.48 14.45
CA TYR A 182 -4.08 -11.70 15.80
C TYR A 182 -3.20 -11.06 16.88
N LEU A 183 -1.87 -11.29 16.81
CA LEU A 183 -0.91 -10.71 17.75
C LEU A 183 -0.85 -9.19 17.64
N GLY A 184 -0.84 -8.65 16.41
CA GLY A 184 -0.82 -7.22 16.15
C GLY A 184 -2.02 -6.51 16.76
N ASN A 185 -3.22 -7.07 16.61
CA ASN A 185 -4.44 -6.51 17.20
C ASN A 185 -4.41 -6.51 18.75
N LYS A 186 -3.74 -7.49 19.37
CA LYS A 186 -3.57 -7.57 20.83
C LYS A 186 -2.55 -6.57 21.37
N ILE A 187 -1.48 -6.29 20.60
CA ILE A 187 -0.38 -5.41 21.00
C ILE A 187 -0.68 -3.94 20.72
N HIS A 188 -1.55 -3.64 19.74
CA HIS A 188 -1.88 -2.27 19.30
C HIS A 188 -2.22 -1.31 20.45
N ASN A 189 -2.85 -1.79 21.52
CA ASN A 189 -3.27 -0.96 22.66
C ASN A 189 -2.15 -0.61 23.66
N LYS A 190 -0.91 -1.08 23.45
CA LYS A 190 0.22 -0.90 24.39
C LYS A 190 1.36 -0.03 23.87
N LEU A 191 1.25 0.51 22.66
CA LEU A 191 2.32 1.27 22.02
C LEU A 191 2.01 2.76 21.97
N ASN A 192 3.01 3.59 22.26
CA ASN A 192 2.96 5.02 21.99
C ASN A 192 2.93 5.24 20.47
N GLU A 193 1.80 5.69 19.94
CA GLU A 193 1.58 5.78 18.49
C GLU A 193 2.60 6.68 17.78
N ASP A 194 3.08 7.74 18.43
CA ASP A 194 3.98 8.70 17.81
C ASP A 194 5.42 8.20 17.73
N GLU A 195 5.90 7.52 18.78
CA GLU A 195 7.22 6.87 18.78
C GLU A 195 7.27 5.72 17.77
N PHE A 196 6.22 4.90 17.74
CA PHE A 196 6.10 3.79 16.81
C PHE A 196 6.14 4.26 15.34
N LYS A 197 5.41 5.34 15.02
CA LYS A 197 5.42 5.93 13.67
C LYS A 197 6.81 6.42 13.27
N LYS A 198 7.53 7.12 14.16
CA LYS A 198 8.90 7.60 13.89
C LYS A 198 9.85 6.46 13.56
N ILE A 199 9.80 5.36 14.32
CA ILE A 199 10.63 4.18 14.07
C ILE A 199 10.34 3.59 12.69
N ILE A 200 9.04 3.44 12.33
CA ILE A 200 8.65 2.94 11.00
C ILE A 200 9.19 3.82 9.88
N TYR A 201 9.03 5.14 9.98
CA TYR A 201 9.47 6.04 8.93
C TYR A 201 10.99 6.07 8.79
N PHE A 202 11.73 6.01 9.90
CA PHE A 202 13.19 5.89 9.86
C PHE A 202 13.62 4.57 9.20
N PHE A 203 12.96 3.46 9.54
CA PHE A 203 13.23 2.16 8.93
C PHE A 203 12.93 2.15 7.41
N ILE A 204 11.86 2.80 6.99
CA ILE A 204 11.53 2.99 5.56
C ILE A 204 12.64 3.76 4.84
N LEU A 205 13.21 4.81 5.45
CA LEU A 205 14.34 5.55 4.85
C LEU A 205 15.57 4.65 4.66
N ILE A 206 15.88 3.80 5.65
CA ILE A 206 16.99 2.84 5.56
C ILE A 206 16.75 1.86 4.41
N ILE A 207 15.58 1.21 4.37
CA ILE A 207 15.28 0.23 3.32
C ILE A 207 15.28 0.91 1.95
N GLY A 208 14.70 2.10 1.83
CA GLY A 208 14.71 2.86 0.57
C GLY A 208 16.13 3.14 0.09
N SER A 209 17.03 3.52 1.00
CA SER A 209 18.44 3.76 0.69
C SER A 209 19.16 2.47 0.26
N ILE A 210 18.91 1.35 0.95
CA ILE A 210 19.48 0.04 0.60
C ILE A 210 19.01 -0.42 -0.79
N LEU A 211 17.73 -0.25 -1.10
CA LEU A 211 17.19 -0.61 -2.43
C LEU A 211 17.85 0.20 -3.54
N ILE A 212 18.10 1.49 -3.34
CA ILE A 212 18.83 2.33 -4.31
C ILE A 212 20.24 1.77 -4.52
N LEU A 213 20.97 1.49 -3.43
CA LEU A 213 22.33 0.96 -3.52
C LEU A 213 22.37 -0.38 -4.28
N ASN A 214 21.47 -1.31 -3.95
CA ASN A 214 21.37 -2.62 -4.61
C ASN A 214 20.94 -2.51 -6.09
N SER A 215 20.22 -1.44 -6.46
CA SER A 215 19.80 -1.22 -7.86
C SER A 215 20.88 -0.59 -8.74
N VAL A 216 21.90 0.05 -8.15
CA VAL A 216 22.94 0.80 -8.86
C VAL A 216 24.27 0.06 -8.90
N PHE A 217 24.55 -0.77 -7.88
CA PHE A 217 25.79 -1.53 -7.72
C PHE A 217 25.51 -3.04 -7.71
#